data_AF-A0A9D1C2Z8-F1
#
_entry.id   AF-A0A9D1C2Z8-F1
#
_cell.length_a   1.000
_cell.length_b   1.000
_cell.length_c   1.000
_cell.angle_alpha   90.00
_cell.angle_beta   90.00
_cell.angle_gamma   90.00
#
_symmetry.space_group_name_H-M   'P 1'
#
loop_
_entity.id
_entity.type
_entity.pdbx_description
1 polymer ?
#
loop_
_entity_poly.entity_id
_entity_poly.type
_entity_poly.pdbx_seq_one_letter_code
_entity_poly.pdbx_strand_id
1 'polypeptide(L)'
;MTEEKNIMPEEEIIFDVAPGEKYEDDRSRTTIFFQVLGRKFWKLISMNLIFLVFNIPSIIVSFFLSGYIVNVFSPVIENANDMVAVLFVYSFPLLMFLMVIPTITVGPAQAGLTYLLRCFSYEIPTFYWSDFKDKMKENLKQGIAVSLINLVAIVLLIIDFYLYDQMTSNNTGFVLSAANGLLIVVFLLFLMMSMYLYPMMVSYELSLKNLYKNAFLFSIGKFIPNLGVLILCFLLVVGPMAVVMFTGSAIALVIVYIYYIALGFTLPGLVMNFLINPVIDKYLRPAPAQENPVQEAHED
;
A
#
# COMPACT_ATOMS: atom_id res chain seq x y z
N MET A 1 30.29 12.34 3.56
CA MET A 1 30.21 11.24 4.53
C MET A 1 28.79 10.72 4.47
N THR A 2 28.56 9.84 3.51
CA THR A 2 27.28 9.17 3.25
C THR A 2 27.16 8.09 4.30
N GLU A 3 26.19 8.21 5.22
CA GLU A 3 25.79 7.09 6.06
C GLU A 3 25.31 5.99 5.11
N GLU A 4 26.08 4.91 4.99
CA GLU A 4 25.56 3.63 4.51
C GLU A 4 24.42 3.26 5.45
N LYS A 5 23.20 3.24 4.92
CA LYS A 5 21.99 2.83 5.62
C LYS A 5 22.06 1.31 5.75
N ASN A 6 22.77 0.91 6.81
CA ASN A 6 22.88 -0.43 7.39
C ASN A 6 22.05 -1.48 6.65
N ILE A 7 22.72 -2.29 5.82
CA ILE A 7 22.15 -3.51 5.25
C ILE A 7 21.48 -4.22 6.43
N MET A 8 20.16 -4.43 6.35
CA MET A 8 19.39 -5.01 7.44
C MET A 8 20.17 -6.22 7.99
N PRO A 9 20.61 -6.19 9.27
CA PRO A 9 21.35 -7.31 9.83
C PRO A 9 20.51 -8.56 9.67
N GLU A 10 21.14 -9.70 9.35
CA GLU A 10 20.48 -11.00 9.25
C GLU A 10 19.45 -11.11 10.38
N GLU A 11 18.16 -11.15 9.99
CA GLU A 11 17.04 -11.00 10.92
C GLU A 11 17.12 -12.14 11.93
N GLU A 12 17.66 -11.86 13.13
CA GLU A 12 17.92 -12.87 14.15
C GLU A 12 16.57 -13.43 14.63
N ILE A 13 16.24 -14.62 14.10
CA ILE A 13 15.00 -15.29 14.42
C ILE A 13 15.14 -15.84 15.85
N ILE A 14 14.38 -15.27 16.79
CA ILE A 14 14.37 -15.67 18.20
C ILE A 14 13.61 -17.00 18.36
N PHE A 15 14.19 -18.10 17.89
CA PHE A 15 13.77 -19.44 18.28
C PHE A 15 14.98 -20.20 18.82
N ASP A 16 14.75 -21.04 19.84
CA ASP A 16 15.74 -21.95 20.40
C ASP A 16 16.11 -23.00 19.35
N VAL A 17 17.00 -22.64 18.45
CA VAL A 17 17.55 -23.54 17.44
C VAL A 17 18.94 -23.94 17.93
N ALA A 18 19.22 -25.24 17.96
CA ALA A 18 20.53 -25.71 18.39
C ALA A 18 21.63 -25.12 17.48
N PRO A 19 22.82 -24.80 17.99
CA PRO A 19 23.91 -24.24 17.18
C PRO A 19 24.18 -25.12 15.96
N GLY A 20 23.96 -24.59 14.75
CA GLY A 20 24.20 -25.28 13.48
C GLY A 20 22.96 -25.84 12.76
N GLU A 21 21.77 -25.82 13.38
CA GLU A 21 20.52 -26.13 12.67
C GLU A 21 19.97 -24.88 11.97
N LYS A 22 19.57 -25.03 10.70
CA LYS A 22 18.82 -23.98 10.02
C LYS A 22 17.36 -24.07 10.48
N TYR A 23 16.84 -23.00 11.05
CA TYR A 23 15.41 -22.89 11.31
C TYR A 23 14.64 -22.92 9.98
N GLU A 24 13.89 -23.99 9.76
CA GLU A 24 12.98 -24.11 8.62
C GLU A 24 11.54 -24.00 9.17
N ASP A 25 10.85 -22.90 8.86
CA ASP A 25 9.46 -22.72 9.25
C ASP A 25 8.55 -23.46 8.26
N ASP A 26 8.10 -24.64 8.65
CA ASP A 26 7.23 -25.49 7.83
C ASP A 26 5.79 -24.95 7.69
N ARG A 27 5.44 -23.86 8.38
CA ARG A 27 4.08 -23.31 8.31
C ARG A 27 3.83 -22.66 6.96
N SER A 28 2.63 -22.90 6.43
CA SER A 28 2.19 -22.18 5.24
C SER A 28 2.08 -20.67 5.52
N ARG A 29 2.43 -19.82 4.55
CA ARG A 29 2.37 -18.36 4.74
C ARG A 29 0.97 -17.83 5.01
N THR A 30 -0.07 -18.55 4.57
CA THR A 30 -1.46 -18.22 4.92
C THR A 30 -1.75 -18.53 6.38
N THR A 31 -1.24 -19.63 6.92
CA THR A 31 -1.29 -19.93 8.36
C THR A 31 -0.61 -18.84 9.18
N ILE A 32 0.59 -18.42 8.77
CA ILE A 32 1.33 -17.33 9.43
C ILE A 32 0.51 -16.03 9.39
N PHE A 33 -0.10 -15.70 8.25
CA PHE A 33 -0.96 -14.53 8.13
C PHE A 33 -2.10 -14.51 9.15
N PHE A 34 -2.87 -15.60 9.27
CA PHE A 34 -3.98 -15.65 10.23
C PHE A 34 -3.51 -15.68 11.69
N GLN A 35 -2.36 -16.31 11.99
CA GLN A 35 -1.75 -16.26 13.32
C GLN A 35 -1.32 -14.84 13.69
N VAL A 36 -0.67 -14.12 12.77
CA VAL A 36 -0.28 -12.72 12.96
C VAL A 36 -1.51 -11.83 13.11
N LEU A 37 -2.51 -11.99 12.25
CA LEU A 37 -3.76 -11.23 12.30
C LEU A 37 -4.46 -11.40 13.66
N GLY A 38 -4.55 -12.64 14.18
CA GLY A 38 -5.13 -12.91 15.50
C GLY A 38 -4.29 -12.37 16.65
N ARG A 39 -3.00 -12.75 16.73
CA ARG A 39 -2.11 -12.38 17.84
C ARG A 39 -1.83 -10.87 17.92
N LYS A 40 -1.80 -10.18 16.78
CA LYS A 40 -1.50 -8.74 16.68
C LYS A 40 -2.75 -7.92 16.39
N PHE A 41 -3.96 -8.47 16.49
CA PHE A 41 -5.21 -7.78 16.16
C PHE A 41 -5.32 -6.38 16.79
N TRP A 42 -5.14 -6.30 18.12
CA TRP A 42 -5.18 -5.02 18.84
C TRP A 42 -4.08 -4.05 18.42
N LYS A 43 -2.89 -4.58 18.08
CA LYS A 43 -1.77 -3.77 17.62
C LYS A 43 -2.03 -3.19 16.22
N LEU A 44 -2.68 -3.96 15.35
CA LEU A 44 -3.14 -3.46 14.05
C LEU A 44 -4.15 -2.31 14.22
N ILE A 45 -5.05 -2.39 15.20
CA ILE A 45 -5.97 -1.28 15.50
C ILE A 45 -5.19 -0.06 15.99
N SER A 46 -4.32 -0.22 16.99
CA SER A 46 -3.53 0.90 17.52
C SER A 46 -2.66 1.56 16.44
N MET A 47 -2.04 0.77 15.56
CA MET A 47 -1.26 1.28 14.44
C MET A 47 -2.12 2.01 13.41
N ASN A 48 -3.34 1.53 13.14
CA ASN A 48 -4.25 2.20 12.23
C ASN A 48 -4.61 3.59 12.78
N LEU A 49 -4.91 3.69 14.08
CA LEU A 49 -5.21 4.96 14.74
C LEU A 49 -4.03 5.94 14.69
N ILE A 50 -2.81 5.46 14.96
CA ILE A 50 -1.59 6.27 14.83
C ILE A 50 -1.45 6.77 13.39
N PHE A 51 -1.56 5.86 12.43
CA PHE A 51 -1.43 6.21 11.02
C PHE A 51 -2.49 7.23 10.58
N LEU A 52 -3.74 7.08 11.01
CA LEU A 52 -4.81 8.04 10.75
C LEU A 52 -4.44 9.44 11.25
N VAL A 53 -3.88 9.58 12.45
CA VAL A 53 -3.46 10.87 13.02
C VAL A 53 -2.39 11.54 12.15
N PHE A 54 -1.38 10.81 11.69
CA PHE A 54 -0.34 11.37 10.81
C PHE A 54 -0.84 11.62 9.39
N ASN A 55 -1.85 10.88 8.94
CA ASN A 55 -2.40 10.96 7.60
C ASN A 55 -3.66 11.85 7.49
N ILE A 56 -4.01 12.61 8.56
CA ILE A 56 -5.12 13.57 8.56
C ILE A 56 -5.08 14.50 7.33
N PRO A 57 -3.92 15.11 6.94
CA PRO A 57 -3.89 15.98 5.77
C PRO A 57 -4.36 15.28 4.49
N SER A 58 -3.93 14.03 4.27
CA SER A 58 -4.29 13.24 3.09
C SER A 58 -5.77 12.82 3.11
N ILE A 59 -6.31 12.53 4.30
CA ILE A 59 -7.73 12.22 4.47
C ILE A 59 -8.59 13.44 4.16
N ILE A 60 -8.18 14.64 4.60
CA ILE A 60 -8.86 15.90 4.29
C ILE A 60 -8.81 16.17 2.78
N VAL A 61 -7.63 16.07 2.17
CA VAL A 61 -7.47 16.24 0.71
C VAL A 61 -8.36 15.26 -0.05
N SER A 62 -8.38 13.99 0.36
CA SER A 62 -9.22 12.97 -0.25
C SER A 62 -10.71 13.26 -0.07
N PHE A 63 -11.14 13.75 1.10
CA PHE A 63 -12.55 14.10 1.33
C PHE A 63 -13.02 15.27 0.43
N PHE A 64 -12.20 16.29 0.24
CA PHE A 64 -12.54 17.37 -0.69
C PHE A 64 -12.45 16.92 -2.15
N LEU A 65 -11.46 16.10 -2.49
CA LEU A 65 -11.33 15.53 -3.83
C LEU A 65 -12.51 14.63 -4.18
N SER A 66 -13.04 13.83 -3.25
CA SER A 66 -14.25 13.02 -3.50
C SER A 66 -15.45 13.90 -3.78
N GLY A 67 -15.64 14.98 -3.01
CA GLY A 67 -16.69 15.97 -3.29
C GLY A 67 -16.56 16.59 -4.68
N TYR A 68 -15.35 16.96 -5.09
CA TYR A 68 -15.09 17.49 -6.43
C TYR A 68 -15.39 16.46 -7.54
N ILE A 69 -14.94 15.21 -7.37
CA ILE A 69 -15.20 14.12 -8.33
C ILE A 69 -16.71 13.88 -8.50
N VAL A 70 -17.49 13.87 -7.41
CA VAL A 70 -18.96 13.72 -7.50
C VAL A 70 -19.58 14.83 -8.34
N ASN A 71 -19.16 16.08 -8.14
CA ASN A 71 -19.67 17.23 -8.90
C ASN A 71 -19.30 17.15 -10.40
N VAL A 72 -18.09 16.70 -10.71
CA VAL A 72 -17.60 16.61 -12.09
C VAL A 72 -18.25 15.45 -12.86
N PHE A 73 -18.34 14.27 -12.27
CA PHE A 73 -18.81 13.06 -12.97
C PHE A 73 -20.32 12.80 -12.81
N SER A 74 -20.99 13.41 -11.84
CA SER A 74 -22.41 13.20 -11.60
C SER A 74 -23.15 14.52 -11.31
N PRO A 75 -23.13 15.50 -12.25
CA PRO A 75 -23.76 16.81 -12.06
C PRO A 75 -25.29 16.76 -11.94
N VAL A 76 -25.90 15.61 -12.21
CA VAL A 76 -27.36 15.38 -12.17
C VAL A 76 -27.90 15.23 -10.73
N ILE A 77 -27.03 15.12 -9.72
CA ILE A 77 -27.45 15.03 -8.32
C ILE A 77 -27.77 16.43 -7.79
N GLU A 78 -29.04 16.83 -7.88
CA GLU A 78 -29.51 18.14 -7.42
C GLU A 78 -29.84 18.17 -5.91
N ASN A 79 -30.10 17.02 -5.29
CA ASN A 79 -30.47 16.91 -3.88
C ASN A 79 -29.23 16.78 -2.97
N ALA A 80 -29.13 17.65 -1.95
CA ALA A 80 -28.04 17.63 -0.99
C ALA A 80 -27.89 16.30 -0.24
N ASN A 81 -29.01 15.63 0.09
CA ASN A 81 -28.98 14.35 0.81
C ASN A 81 -28.40 13.22 -0.07
N ASP A 82 -28.77 13.22 -1.35
CA ASP A 82 -28.26 12.23 -2.31
C ASP A 82 -26.78 12.48 -2.62
N MET A 83 -26.35 13.74 -2.66
CA MET A 83 -24.94 14.10 -2.81
C MET A 83 -24.10 13.60 -1.63
N VAL A 84 -24.61 13.77 -0.40
CA VAL A 84 -23.95 13.26 0.81
C VAL A 84 -23.89 11.73 0.77
N ALA A 85 -24.99 11.05 0.44
CA ALA A 85 -25.00 9.60 0.32
C ALA A 85 -23.98 9.12 -0.72
N VAL A 86 -23.91 9.75 -1.89
CA VAL A 86 -22.98 9.35 -2.95
C VAL A 86 -21.52 9.57 -2.54
N LEU A 87 -21.24 10.66 -1.83
CA LEU A 87 -19.90 10.96 -1.33
C LEU A 87 -19.44 9.88 -0.35
N PHE A 88 -20.23 9.56 0.68
CA PHE A 88 -19.83 8.63 1.74
C PHE A 88 -19.91 7.15 1.32
N VAL A 89 -20.83 6.78 0.42
CA VAL A 89 -21.01 5.37 0.01
C VAL A 89 -20.08 4.99 -1.15
N TYR A 90 -19.86 5.87 -2.12
CA TYR A 90 -19.10 5.53 -3.33
C TYR A 90 -17.75 6.23 -3.40
N SER A 91 -17.74 7.56 -3.37
CA SER A 91 -16.56 8.33 -3.79
C SER A 91 -15.44 8.33 -2.75
N PHE A 92 -15.78 8.51 -1.47
CA PHE A 92 -14.80 8.52 -0.40
C PHE A 92 -14.15 7.14 -0.18
N PRO A 93 -14.89 6.01 -0.15
CA PRO A 93 -14.29 4.67 -0.09
C PRO A 93 -13.34 4.36 -1.26
N LEU A 94 -13.64 4.86 -2.46
CA LEU A 94 -12.75 4.72 -3.62
C LEU A 94 -11.42 5.47 -3.40
N LEU A 95 -11.47 6.70 -2.89
CA LEU A 95 -10.23 7.44 -2.57
C LEU A 95 -9.49 6.85 -1.36
N MET A 96 -10.20 6.26 -0.40
CA MET A 96 -9.58 5.47 0.67
C MET A 96 -8.78 4.29 0.10
N PHE A 97 -9.33 3.59 -0.90
CA PHE A 97 -8.60 2.52 -1.60
C PHE A 97 -7.33 3.05 -2.29
N LEU A 98 -7.40 4.24 -2.91
CA LEU A 98 -6.24 4.93 -3.49
C LEU A 98 -5.26 5.52 -2.47
N MET A 99 -5.60 5.59 -1.19
CA MET A 99 -4.65 5.89 -0.12
C MET A 99 -4.01 4.62 0.44
N VAL A 100 -4.78 3.52 0.51
CA VAL A 100 -4.26 2.20 0.89
C VAL A 100 -3.19 1.75 -0.08
N ILE A 101 -3.49 1.75 -1.38
CA ILE A 101 -2.48 1.64 -2.43
C ILE A 101 -1.84 3.01 -2.52
N PRO A 102 -0.58 3.23 -2.13
CA PRO A 102 -0.12 4.57 -1.72
C PRO A 102 0.11 5.52 -2.91
N THR A 103 -1.00 5.94 -3.53
CA THR A 103 -1.08 6.75 -4.74
C THR A 103 -1.50 8.18 -4.40
N ILE A 104 -2.34 8.36 -3.38
CA ILE A 104 -2.77 9.68 -2.90
C ILE A 104 -2.08 10.00 -1.58
N THR A 105 -1.12 10.93 -1.65
CA THR A 105 -0.60 11.78 -0.55
C THR A 105 -0.20 11.13 0.79
N VAL A 106 -0.03 9.81 0.87
CA VAL A 106 0.21 9.08 2.14
C VAL A 106 1.54 9.44 2.84
N GLY A 107 2.50 9.96 2.06
CA GLY A 107 3.72 10.58 2.56
C GLY A 107 4.59 9.67 3.44
N PRO A 108 5.41 10.26 4.34
CA PRO A 108 6.36 9.50 5.14
C PRO A 108 5.69 8.62 6.21
N ALA A 109 4.44 8.92 6.61
CA ALA A 109 3.68 8.08 7.53
C ALA A 109 3.48 6.66 6.99
N GLN A 110 3.31 6.52 5.68
CA GLN A 110 3.22 5.23 5.01
C GLN A 110 4.52 4.43 5.09
N ALA A 111 5.68 5.09 5.15
CA ALA A 111 6.96 4.41 5.32
C ALA A 111 7.02 3.73 6.71
N GLY A 112 6.68 4.46 7.77
CA GLY A 112 6.60 3.90 9.13
C GLY A 112 5.59 2.75 9.22
N LEU A 113 4.40 2.92 8.62
CA LEU A 113 3.38 1.87 8.62
C LEU A 113 3.85 0.62 7.86
N THR A 114 4.40 0.80 6.67
CA THR A 114 4.84 -0.31 5.82
C THR A 114 5.97 -1.10 6.47
N TYR A 115 6.93 -0.43 7.10
CA TYR A 115 7.99 -1.11 7.85
C TYR A 115 7.45 -2.03 8.94
N LEU A 116 6.55 -1.52 9.79
CA LEU A 116 5.97 -2.33 10.86
C LEU A 116 5.14 -3.50 10.33
N LEU A 117 4.37 -3.29 9.26
CA LEU A 117 3.58 -4.36 8.63
C LEU A 117 4.48 -5.41 7.96
N ARG A 118 5.64 -5.02 7.41
CA ARG A 118 6.67 -5.94 6.95
C ARG A 118 7.21 -6.76 8.12
N CYS A 119 7.59 -6.14 9.22
CA CYS A 119 8.07 -6.85 10.41
C CYS A 119 7.00 -7.82 10.94
N PHE A 120 5.73 -7.43 10.97
CA PHE A 120 4.64 -8.34 11.33
C PHE A 120 4.51 -9.51 10.36
N SER A 121 4.73 -9.28 9.06
CA SER A 121 4.71 -10.35 8.06
C SER A 121 5.82 -11.37 8.21
N TYR A 122 6.96 -10.98 8.79
CA TYR A 122 8.09 -11.85 9.06
C TYR A 122 8.21 -12.23 10.54
N GLU A 123 7.18 -11.91 11.34
CA GLU A 123 7.16 -12.13 12.80
C GLU A 123 8.33 -11.50 13.58
N ILE A 124 9.00 -10.50 13.01
CA ILE A 124 10.12 -9.78 13.62
C ILE A 124 9.61 -8.92 14.79
N PRO A 125 10.28 -8.94 15.95
CA PRO A 125 9.92 -8.09 17.08
C PRO A 125 10.11 -6.60 16.72
N THR A 126 9.19 -5.76 17.18
CA THR A 126 9.21 -4.31 16.90
C THR A 126 8.79 -3.51 18.12
N PHE A 127 9.40 -2.36 18.32
CA PHE A 127 8.94 -1.32 19.22
C PHE A 127 8.01 -0.37 18.47
N TYR A 128 6.69 -0.58 18.63
CA TYR A 128 5.65 0.00 17.78
C TYR A 128 5.80 1.50 17.48
N TRP A 129 6.00 2.34 18.51
CA TRP A 129 6.01 3.79 18.33
C TRP A 129 7.36 4.33 17.87
N SER A 130 8.45 3.87 18.47
CA SER A 130 9.81 4.31 18.11
C SER A 130 10.10 3.93 16.67
N ASP A 131 9.88 2.66 16.30
CA ASP A 131 10.21 2.14 14.98
C ASP A 131 9.39 2.83 13.89
N PHE A 132 8.10 3.09 14.16
CA PHE A 132 7.25 3.89 13.26
C PHE A 132 7.85 5.27 12.99
N LYS A 133 8.19 6.00 14.07
CA LYS A 133 8.68 7.37 13.98
C LYS A 133 10.06 7.43 13.34
N ASP A 134 10.93 6.49 13.66
CA ASP A 134 12.30 6.44 13.17
C ASP A 134 12.31 6.14 11.67
N LYS A 135 11.53 5.14 11.22
CA LYS A 135 11.43 4.82 9.79
C LYS A 135 10.71 5.87 8.97
N MET A 136 9.72 6.55 9.55
CA MET A 136 9.09 7.73 8.96
C MET A 136 10.11 8.86 8.74
N LYS A 137 10.96 9.15 9.72
CA LYS A 137 11.97 10.22 9.66
C LYS A 137 13.10 9.89 8.69
N GLU A 138 13.60 8.66 8.74
CA GLU A 138 14.67 8.15 7.86
C GLU A 138 14.27 8.32 6.39
N ASN A 139 13.01 8.02 6.06
CA ASN A 139 12.50 8.08 4.69
C ASN A 139 11.69 9.35 4.41
N LEU A 140 11.87 10.42 5.18
CA LEU A 140 11.02 11.61 5.10
C LEU A 140 11.10 12.30 3.72
N LYS A 141 12.32 12.56 3.25
CA LYS A 141 12.54 13.21 1.94
C LYS A 141 12.04 12.34 0.79
N GLN A 142 12.34 11.04 0.85
CA GLN A 142 11.97 10.10 -0.21
C GLN A 142 10.46 9.84 -0.23
N GLY A 143 9.82 9.68 0.94
CA GLY A 143 8.39 9.50 1.08
C GLY A 143 7.58 10.71 0.61
N ILE A 144 8.04 11.93 0.93
CA ILE A 144 7.41 13.15 0.40
C ILE A 144 7.53 13.18 -1.13
N ALA A 145 8.71 12.95 -1.69
CA ALA A 145 8.89 12.94 -3.15
C ALA A 145 8.03 11.89 -3.84
N VAL A 146 7.96 10.66 -3.30
CA VAL A 146 7.10 9.59 -3.83
C VAL A 146 5.62 10.00 -3.78
N SER A 147 5.16 10.53 -2.65
CA SER A 147 3.77 10.97 -2.51
C SER A 147 3.38 12.09 -3.47
N LEU A 148 4.28 13.03 -3.74
CA LEU A 148 4.03 14.15 -4.66
C LEU A 148 4.00 13.67 -6.13
N ILE A 149 4.96 12.82 -6.52
CA ILE A 149 5.00 12.24 -7.86
C ILE A 149 3.72 11.43 -8.12
N ASN A 150 3.32 10.60 -7.15
CA ASN A 150 2.10 9.79 -7.29
C ASN A 150 0.83 10.64 -7.32
N LEU A 151 0.76 11.70 -6.49
CA LEU A 151 -0.37 12.63 -6.53
C LEU A 151 -0.49 13.31 -7.89
N VAL A 152 0.61 13.81 -8.46
CA VAL A 152 0.62 14.42 -9.79
C VAL A 152 0.16 13.41 -10.85
N ALA A 153 0.67 12.19 -10.80
CA ALA A 153 0.24 11.13 -11.73
C ALA A 153 -1.26 10.84 -11.65
N ILE A 154 -1.83 10.76 -10.44
CA ILE A 154 -3.27 10.56 -10.25
C ILE A 154 -4.08 11.75 -10.76
N VAL A 155 -3.67 12.98 -10.48
CA VAL A 155 -4.38 14.18 -10.98
C VAL A 155 -4.39 14.21 -12.51
N LEU A 156 -3.26 13.92 -13.15
CA LEU A 156 -3.19 13.83 -14.61
C LEU A 156 -4.12 12.74 -15.16
N LEU A 157 -4.13 11.55 -14.54
CA LEU A 157 -5.02 10.46 -14.95
C LEU A 157 -6.50 10.82 -14.78
N ILE A 158 -6.88 11.52 -13.70
CA ILE A 158 -8.26 12.00 -13.50
C ILE A 158 -8.65 12.98 -14.61
N ILE A 159 -7.76 13.92 -14.97
CA ILE A 159 -7.98 14.87 -16.07
C ILE A 159 -8.12 14.12 -17.40
N ASP A 160 -7.25 13.14 -17.66
CA ASP A 160 -7.30 12.33 -18.87
C ASP A 160 -8.63 11.58 -18.97
N PHE A 161 -9.07 10.90 -17.92
CA PHE A 161 -10.38 10.22 -17.89
C PHE A 161 -11.53 11.18 -18.16
N TYR A 162 -11.52 12.38 -17.55
CA TYR A 162 -12.55 13.39 -17.77
C TYR A 162 -12.59 13.92 -19.21
N LEU A 163 -11.43 14.21 -19.80
CA LEU A 163 -11.35 14.69 -21.19
C LEU A 163 -11.79 13.60 -22.18
N TYR A 164 -11.37 12.36 -21.97
CA TYR A 164 -11.74 11.25 -22.84
C TYR A 164 -13.24 10.91 -22.78
N ASP A 165 -13.86 11.03 -21.61
CA ASP A 165 -15.31 10.84 -21.45
C ASP A 165 -16.11 11.88 -22.27
N GLN A 166 -15.70 13.15 -22.22
CA GLN A 166 -16.30 14.21 -23.04
C GLN A 166 -16.11 14.00 -24.54
N MET A 167 -14.95 13.52 -24.97
CA MET A 167 -14.72 13.22 -26.38
C MET A 167 -15.58 12.05 -26.85
N THR A 168 -15.73 11.02 -26.02
CA THR A 168 -16.46 9.79 -26.37
C THR A 168 -17.95 10.03 -26.47
N SER A 169 -18.49 10.88 -25.60
CA SER A 169 -19.90 11.29 -25.63
C SER A 169 -20.30 11.98 -26.95
N ASN A 170 -19.34 12.58 -27.65
CA ASN A 170 -19.59 13.33 -28.89
C ASN A 170 -19.29 12.52 -30.17
N ASN A 171 -18.48 11.45 -30.09
CA ASN A 171 -18.13 10.61 -31.25
C ASN A 171 -17.58 9.24 -30.80
N THR A 172 -18.31 8.15 -31.04
CA THR A 172 -17.92 6.79 -30.63
C THR A 172 -17.15 6.04 -31.72
N GLY A 173 -15.98 6.56 -32.08
CA GLY A 173 -15.05 5.87 -32.97
C GLY A 173 -14.29 4.74 -32.25
N PHE A 174 -14.03 3.61 -32.94
CA PHE A 174 -13.23 2.49 -32.43
C PHE A 174 -11.88 2.92 -31.82
N VAL A 175 -11.23 3.91 -32.43
CA VAL A 175 -9.95 4.47 -31.95
C VAL A 175 -10.08 5.07 -30.55
N LEU A 176 -11.19 5.75 -30.26
CA LEU A 176 -11.40 6.42 -28.99
C LEU A 176 -11.73 5.43 -27.87
N SER A 177 -12.52 4.39 -28.18
CA SER A 177 -12.75 3.27 -27.26
C SER A 177 -11.46 2.51 -26.94
N ALA A 178 -10.60 2.28 -27.94
CA ALA A 178 -9.29 1.64 -27.73
C ALA A 178 -8.36 2.49 -26.84
N ALA A 179 -8.37 3.82 -27.03
CA ALA A 179 -7.59 4.74 -26.20
C ALA A 179 -8.07 4.75 -24.73
N ASN A 180 -9.38 4.71 -24.48
CA ASN A 180 -9.93 4.59 -23.13
C ASN A 180 -9.51 3.26 -22.47
N GLY A 181 -9.58 2.15 -23.21
CA GLY A 181 -9.08 0.85 -22.73
C GLY A 181 -7.60 0.90 -22.35
N LEU A 182 -6.76 1.58 -23.14
CA LEU A 182 -5.34 1.76 -22.83
C LEU A 182 -5.14 2.59 -21.56
N LEU A 183 -5.90 3.67 -21.35
CA LEU A 183 -5.83 4.47 -20.13
C LEU A 183 -6.15 3.66 -18.87
N ILE A 184 -7.16 2.79 -18.92
CA ILE A 184 -7.49 1.89 -17.82
C ILE A 184 -6.32 0.95 -17.52
N VAL A 185 -5.67 0.39 -18.54
CA VAL A 185 -4.50 -0.48 -18.35
C VAL A 185 -3.32 0.30 -17.74
N VAL A 186 -3.05 1.52 -18.21
CA VAL A 186 -2.01 2.39 -17.65
C VAL A 186 -2.30 2.72 -16.18
N PHE A 187 -3.54 3.06 -15.85
CA PHE A 187 -3.96 3.30 -14.48
C PHE A 187 -3.79 2.06 -13.59
N LEU A 188 -4.21 0.88 -14.05
CA LEU A 188 -4.00 -0.38 -13.33
C LEU A 188 -2.52 -0.68 -13.09
N LEU A 189 -1.67 -0.51 -14.11
CA LEU A 189 -0.22 -0.67 -13.96
C LEU A 189 0.37 0.32 -12.95
N PHE A 190 -0.12 1.56 -12.95
CA PHE A 190 0.30 2.57 -11.99
C PHE A 190 -0.09 2.22 -10.54
N LEU A 191 -1.30 1.68 -10.33
CA LEU A 191 -1.71 1.17 -9.02
C LEU A 191 -0.80 0.03 -8.57
N MET A 192 -0.55 -0.94 -9.45
CA MET A 192 0.30 -2.10 -9.15
C MET A 192 1.74 -1.70 -8.86
N MET A 193 2.31 -0.75 -9.61
CA MET A 193 3.61 -0.17 -9.33
C MET A 193 3.66 0.45 -7.93
N SER A 194 2.61 1.19 -7.56
CA SER A 194 2.53 1.89 -6.27
C SER A 194 2.55 0.94 -5.07
N MET A 195 2.08 -0.29 -5.23
CA MET A 195 2.13 -1.32 -4.18
C MET A 195 3.56 -1.68 -3.75
N TYR A 196 4.55 -1.51 -4.64
CA TYR A 196 5.95 -1.85 -4.37
C TYR A 196 6.78 -0.68 -3.84
N LEU A 197 6.37 0.57 -4.07
CA LEU A 197 7.20 1.74 -3.79
C LEU A 197 7.60 1.82 -2.31
N TYR A 198 6.62 1.76 -1.39
CA TYR A 198 6.91 1.86 0.03
C TYR A 198 7.62 0.62 0.60
N PRO A 199 7.20 -0.62 0.28
CA PRO A 199 7.91 -1.81 0.72
C PRO A 199 9.38 -1.84 0.28
N MET A 200 9.68 -1.41 -0.95
CA MET A 200 11.06 -1.32 -1.42
C MET A 200 11.81 -0.17 -0.75
N MET A 201 11.20 1.01 -0.62
CA MET A 201 11.84 2.20 -0.04
C MET A 201 12.29 1.99 1.41
N VAL A 202 11.49 1.28 2.20
CA VAL A 202 11.81 1.03 3.61
C VAL A 202 12.78 -0.14 3.83
N SER A 203 12.86 -1.06 2.86
CA SER A 203 13.66 -2.29 2.99
C SER A 203 15.02 -2.19 2.30
N TYR A 204 15.15 -1.35 1.27
CA TYR A 204 16.33 -1.26 0.41
C TYR A 204 16.77 0.18 0.18
N GLU A 205 18.07 0.36 0.04
CA GLU A 205 18.69 1.62 -0.38
C GLU A 205 18.58 1.81 -1.90
N LEU A 206 17.49 2.43 -2.33
CA LEU A 206 17.26 2.72 -3.74
C LEU A 206 17.09 4.22 -3.96
N SER A 207 17.79 4.76 -4.96
CA SER A 207 17.50 6.09 -5.49
C SER A 207 16.06 6.14 -6.02
N LEU A 208 15.42 7.32 -5.99
CA LEU A 208 14.06 7.50 -6.51
C LEU A 208 13.88 6.95 -7.93
N LYS A 209 14.86 7.18 -8.81
CA LYS A 209 14.83 6.67 -10.19
C LYS A 209 14.80 5.14 -10.23
N ASN A 210 15.66 4.48 -9.44
CA ASN A 210 15.72 3.03 -9.40
C ASN A 210 14.49 2.43 -8.71
N LEU A 211 13.95 3.13 -7.70
CA LEU A 211 12.72 2.73 -7.02
C LEU A 211 11.54 2.60 -8.00
N TYR A 212 11.27 3.63 -8.80
CA TYR A 212 10.19 3.59 -9.80
C TYR A 212 10.46 2.61 -10.94
N LYS A 213 11.71 2.51 -11.42
CA LYS A 213 12.09 1.51 -12.44
C LYS A 213 11.85 0.09 -11.97
N ASN A 214 12.27 -0.23 -10.75
CA ASN A 214 12.10 -1.55 -10.17
C ASN A 214 10.61 -1.84 -9.91
N ALA A 215 9.87 -0.87 -9.38
CA ALA A 215 8.43 -1.00 -9.18
C ALA A 215 7.69 -1.27 -10.49
N PHE A 216 8.06 -0.58 -11.57
CA PHE A 216 7.49 -0.79 -12.89
C PHE A 216 7.79 -2.21 -13.42
N LEU A 217 9.04 -2.66 -13.30
CA LEU A 217 9.43 -4.02 -13.69
C LEU A 217 8.66 -5.09 -12.91
N PHE A 218 8.47 -4.92 -11.60
CA PHE A 218 7.66 -5.84 -10.79
C PHE A 218 6.18 -5.80 -11.17
N SER A 219 5.63 -4.62 -11.48
CA SER A 219 4.22 -4.48 -11.88
C SER A 219 3.90 -5.30 -13.14
N ILE A 220 4.79 -5.28 -14.14
CA ILE A 220 4.65 -6.04 -15.39
C ILE A 220 5.02 -7.50 -15.18
N GLY A 221 6.17 -7.78 -14.57
CA GLY A 221 6.69 -9.14 -14.41
C GLY A 221 5.83 -10.06 -13.55
N LYS A 222 5.01 -9.48 -12.65
CA LYS A 222 4.06 -10.21 -11.80
C LYS A 222 2.63 -9.70 -11.95
N PHE A 223 2.23 -9.39 -13.19
CA PHE A 223 0.94 -8.77 -13.46
C PHE A 223 -0.26 -9.50 -12.81
N ILE A 224 -0.41 -10.81 -13.05
CA ILE A 224 -1.55 -11.58 -12.54
C ILE A 224 -1.57 -11.66 -10.99
N PRO A 225 -0.47 -12.04 -10.31
CA PRO A 225 -0.43 -11.98 -8.84
C PRO A 225 -0.77 -10.60 -8.28
N ASN A 226 -0.21 -9.54 -8.87
CA ASN A 226 -0.41 -8.18 -8.42
C ASN A 226 -1.86 -7.73 -8.58
N LEU A 227 -2.51 -8.11 -9.68
CA LEU A 227 -3.93 -7.88 -9.87
C LEU A 227 -4.76 -8.59 -8.79
N GLY A 228 -4.39 -9.82 -8.41
CA GLY A 228 -5.01 -10.53 -7.31
C GLY A 228 -4.89 -9.80 -5.96
N VAL A 229 -3.71 -9.28 -5.64
CA VAL A 229 -3.52 -8.47 -4.42
C VAL A 229 -4.34 -7.18 -4.49
N LEU A 230 -4.35 -6.51 -5.64
CA LEU A 230 -5.10 -5.27 -5.85
C LEU A 230 -6.61 -5.49 -5.65
N ILE A 231 -7.16 -6.56 -6.23
CA ILE A 231 -8.57 -6.96 -6.05
C ILE A 231 -8.85 -7.27 -4.58
N LEU A 232 -7.97 -7.99 -3.90
CA LEU A 232 -8.14 -8.30 -2.48
C LEU A 232 -8.16 -7.02 -1.62
N CYS A 233 -7.26 -6.06 -1.89
CA CYS A 233 -7.28 -4.76 -1.23
C CYS A 233 -8.55 -3.97 -1.55
N PHE A 234 -9.01 -4.00 -2.81
CA PHE A 234 -10.26 -3.36 -3.22
C PHE A 234 -11.46 -3.95 -2.47
N LEU A 235 -11.54 -5.28 -2.36
CA LEU A 235 -12.61 -5.96 -1.64
C LEU A 235 -12.57 -5.66 -0.13
N LEU A 236 -11.40 -5.54 0.48
CA LEU A 236 -11.30 -5.18 1.90
C LEU A 236 -11.73 -3.74 2.17
N VAL A 237 -11.46 -2.82 1.25
CA VAL A 237 -11.82 -1.41 1.43
C VAL A 237 -13.24 -1.13 0.95
N VAL A 238 -13.54 -1.40 -0.33
CA VAL A 238 -14.82 -1.06 -0.96
C VAL A 238 -15.89 -2.13 -0.71
N GLY A 239 -15.51 -3.41 -0.58
CA GLY A 239 -16.46 -4.51 -0.39
C GLY A 239 -17.42 -4.34 0.80
N PRO A 240 -16.99 -3.87 1.99
CA PRO A 240 -17.90 -3.56 3.10
C PRO A 240 -19.03 -2.59 2.75
N MET A 241 -18.84 -1.70 1.78
CA MET A 241 -19.91 -0.78 1.34
C MET A 241 -21.05 -1.50 0.61
N ALA A 242 -20.81 -2.68 0.04
CA ALA A 242 -21.88 -3.47 -0.55
C ALA A 242 -22.96 -3.79 0.49
N VAL A 243 -22.59 -4.05 1.75
CA VAL A 243 -23.56 -4.28 2.85
C VAL A 243 -24.44 -3.05 3.07
N VAL A 244 -23.86 -1.85 3.02
CA VAL A 244 -24.62 -0.60 3.13
C VAL A 244 -25.58 -0.44 1.96
N MET A 245 -25.13 -0.75 0.74
CA MET A 245 -25.97 -0.66 -0.47
C MET A 245 -27.14 -1.65 -0.44
N PHE A 246 -26.92 -2.90 0.01
CA PHE A 246 -27.97 -3.91 0.10
C PHE A 246 -28.98 -3.64 1.21
N THR A 247 -28.53 -3.07 2.34
CA THR A 247 -29.40 -2.84 3.51
C THR A 247 -30.05 -1.46 3.53
N GLY A 248 -29.44 -0.45 2.89
CA GLY A 248 -29.86 0.95 2.97
C GLY A 248 -29.76 1.54 4.38
N SER A 249 -29.07 0.88 5.32
CA SER A 249 -29.11 1.23 6.74
C SER A 249 -27.99 2.19 7.13
N ALA A 250 -28.36 3.30 7.77
CA ALA A 250 -27.39 4.22 8.37
C ALA A 250 -26.54 3.55 9.47
N ILE A 251 -27.08 2.55 10.17
CA ILE A 251 -26.34 1.77 11.17
C ILE A 251 -25.23 0.95 10.48
N ALA A 252 -25.52 0.34 9.33
CA ALA A 252 -24.52 -0.38 8.56
C ALA A 252 -23.39 0.55 8.10
N LEU A 253 -23.71 1.77 7.66
CA LEU A 253 -22.72 2.78 7.29
C LEU A 253 -21.79 3.11 8.46
N VAL A 254 -22.34 3.36 9.65
CA VAL A 254 -21.55 3.65 10.86
C VAL A 254 -20.61 2.48 11.19
N ILE A 255 -21.09 1.24 11.13
CA ILE A 255 -20.28 0.04 11.38
C ILE A 255 -19.11 -0.06 10.39
N VAL A 256 -19.36 0.20 9.10
CA VAL A 256 -18.30 0.19 8.07
C VAL A 256 -17.25 1.27 8.32
N TYR A 257 -17.66 2.48 8.71
CA TYR A 257 -16.71 3.54 9.06
C TYR A 257 -15.93 3.25 10.35
N ILE A 258 -16.54 2.58 11.33
CA ILE A 258 -15.80 2.07 12.50
C ILE A 258 -14.76 1.04 12.06
N TYR A 259 -15.11 0.15 11.13
CA TYR A 259 -14.14 -0.78 10.53
C TYR A 259 -13.00 -0.04 9.83
N TYR A 260 -13.25 1.02 9.07
CA TYR A 260 -12.18 1.82 8.45
C TYR A 260 -11.28 2.49 9.47
N ILE A 261 -11.86 3.04 10.54
CA ILE A 261 -11.10 3.66 11.65
C ILE A 261 -10.25 2.62 12.39
N ALA A 262 -10.74 1.38 12.51
CA ALA A 262 -10.03 0.31 13.20
C ALA A 262 -8.95 -0.36 12.33
N LEU A 263 -9.26 -0.70 11.08
CA LEU A 263 -8.44 -1.61 10.25
C LEU A 263 -8.32 -1.19 8.78
N GLY A 264 -8.89 -0.06 8.38
CA GLY A 264 -9.02 0.34 6.97
C GLY A 264 -7.69 0.44 6.22
N PHE A 265 -6.59 0.79 6.90
CA PHE A 265 -5.25 0.84 6.30
C PHE A 265 -4.38 -0.34 6.69
N THR A 266 -4.44 -0.77 7.95
CA THR A 266 -3.56 -1.83 8.46
C THR A 266 -3.90 -3.21 7.94
N LEU A 267 -5.16 -3.57 7.75
CA LEU A 267 -5.53 -4.90 7.26
C LEU A 267 -5.17 -5.08 5.77
N PRO A 268 -5.58 -4.19 4.84
CA PRO A 268 -5.10 -4.26 3.46
C PRO A 268 -3.57 -4.09 3.36
N GLY A 269 -2.99 -3.22 4.21
CA GLY A 269 -1.54 -3.05 4.29
C GLY A 269 -0.81 -4.32 4.69
N LEU A 270 -1.35 -5.09 5.64
CA LEU A 270 -0.80 -6.37 6.07
C LEU A 270 -0.85 -7.38 4.93
N VAL A 271 -1.99 -7.48 4.23
CA VAL A 271 -2.16 -8.33 3.05
C VAL A 271 -1.12 -7.99 1.98
N MET A 272 -0.95 -6.71 1.66
CA MET A 272 0.06 -6.25 0.70
C MET A 272 1.46 -6.67 1.13
N ASN A 273 1.86 -6.38 2.38
CA ASN A 273 3.19 -6.72 2.88
C ASN A 273 3.43 -8.23 2.90
N PHE A 274 2.44 -9.04 3.26
CA PHE A 274 2.56 -10.48 3.19
C PHE A 274 2.80 -10.97 1.77
N LEU A 275 2.09 -10.46 0.77
CA LEU A 275 2.16 -11.01 -0.59
C LEU A 275 3.31 -10.41 -1.41
N ILE A 276 3.68 -9.15 -1.16
CA ILE A 276 4.68 -8.41 -1.96
C ILE A 276 6.10 -8.57 -1.43
N ASN A 277 6.33 -8.55 -0.11
CA ASN A 277 7.69 -8.56 0.43
C ASN A 277 8.54 -9.76 -0.03
N PRO A 278 8.03 -11.01 -0.07
CA PRO A 278 8.83 -12.13 -0.58
C PRO A 278 9.16 -12.00 -2.07
N VAL A 279 8.28 -11.37 -2.85
CA VAL A 279 8.54 -11.13 -4.26
C VAL A 279 9.70 -10.16 -4.40
N ILE A 280 9.69 -9.05 -3.65
CA ILE A 280 10.79 -8.08 -3.65
C ILE A 280 12.09 -8.76 -3.22
N ASP A 281 12.03 -9.45 -2.08
CA ASP A 281 13.18 -10.07 -1.44
C ASP A 281 13.87 -11.11 -2.33
N LYS A 282 13.10 -11.83 -3.16
CA LYS A 282 13.65 -12.78 -4.13
C LYS A 282 14.58 -12.14 -5.17
N TYR A 283 14.38 -10.87 -5.52
CA TYR A 283 15.14 -10.22 -6.61
C TYR A 283 16.05 -9.10 -6.12
N LEU A 284 15.81 -8.54 -4.93
CA LEU A 284 16.59 -7.43 -4.39
C LEU A 284 17.52 -7.81 -3.23
N ARG A 285 17.31 -8.96 -2.55
CA ARG A 285 18.26 -9.38 -1.51
C ARG A 285 19.65 -9.59 -2.15
N PRO A 286 20.71 -8.97 -1.60
CA PRO A 286 22.07 -9.28 -2.01
C PRO A 286 22.32 -10.78 -1.80
N ALA A 287 23.07 -11.42 -2.69
CA ALA A 287 23.56 -12.76 -2.42
C ALA A 287 24.35 -12.74 -1.09
N PRO A 288 24.19 -13.75 -0.20
CA PRO A 288 25.00 -13.81 1.00
C PRO A 288 26.46 -13.70 0.60
N ALA A 289 27.20 -12.80 1.25
CA ALA A 289 28.63 -12.70 1.05
C ALA A 289 29.21 -14.10 1.25
N GLN A 290 29.92 -14.63 0.26
CA GLN A 290 30.68 -15.85 0.47
C GLN A 290 31.59 -15.57 1.67
N GLU A 291 31.38 -16.28 2.77
CA GLU A 291 32.30 -16.27 3.90
C GLU A 291 33.68 -16.55 3.34
N ASN A 292 34.53 -15.53 3.30
CA ASN A 292 35.95 -15.76 3.05
C ASN A 292 36.39 -16.71 4.17
N PRO A 293 36.92 -17.91 3.85
CA PRO A 293 37.39 -18.81 4.88
C PRO A 293 38.40 -18.04 5.71
N VAL A 294 38.08 -17.90 7.00
CA VAL A 294 38.97 -17.36 8.02
C VAL A 294 40.29 -18.09 7.82
N GLN A 295 41.32 -17.37 7.38
CA GLN A 295 42.67 -17.89 7.37
C GLN A 295 42.98 -18.24 8.82
N GLU A 296 42.96 -19.53 9.13
CA GLU A 296 43.56 -20.07 10.35
C GLU A 296 45.00 -19.55 10.34
N ALA A 297 45.25 -18.54 11.16
CA ALA A 297 46.60 -18.14 11.50
C ALA A 297 47.19 -19.34 12.23
N HIS A 298 48.00 -20.10 11.52
CA HIS A 298 48.88 -21.11 12.10
C HIS A 298 49.65 -20.45 13.25
N GLU A 299 49.35 -20.89 14.47
CA GLU A 299 50.32 -20.88 15.55
C GLU A 299 51.49 -21.77 15.12
N ASP A 300 52.66 -21.17 14.98
CA ASP A 300 53.99 -21.78 15.22
C ASP A 300 55.01 -20.67 15.50
#